data_AF-A0A0E0HW67-F1
#
_entry.id   AF-A0A0E0HW67-F1
#
_cell.length_a   1.000
_cell.length_b   1.000
_cell.length_c   1.000
_cell.angle_alpha   90.00
_cell.angle_beta   90.00
_cell.angle_gamma   90.00
#
_symmetry.space_group_name_H-M   'P 1'
#
loop_
_entity.id
_entity.type
_entity.pdbx_description
1 polymer ?
#
loop_
_entity_poly.entity_id
_entity_poly.type
_entity_poly.pdbx_seq_one_letter_code
_entity_poly.pdbx_strand_id
1 'polypeptide(L)'
;MAAPAPELMDDVVEEILLRLPLDDPSCAARASAVCKHWRHLLADAGFLRRYRAFHRRRAPPRLGFIYDAGSPLARVLAGDGAVYFLTWHGRNILRYDLRKLDLTVIASPEIDDDDFENHLLMTTEDGGMGLARLVSGHSLQLWSWKPVSAAAAWVQLRVIDLDLVIPGDAMRPRLLGFAEGTDMVFVDTTYDGAQVVQQIELSTLKVTKVLDECYASCVLPYMSFFLPGRQKGKLPPSAITL
;
A
#
# COMPACT_ATOMS: atom_id res chain seq x y z
N MET A 1 -23.40 42.12 19.86
CA MET A 1 -22.50 41.08 20.38
C MET A 1 -22.93 39.77 19.73
N ALA A 2 -22.23 39.32 18.69
CA ALA A 2 -22.58 38.10 17.97
C ALA A 2 -22.22 36.89 18.87
N ALA A 3 -23.14 35.94 19.01
CA ALA A 3 -22.91 34.70 19.75
C ALA A 3 -21.74 33.92 19.12
N PRO A 4 -20.87 33.26 19.92
CA PRO A 4 -19.82 32.41 19.37
C PRO A 4 -20.46 31.29 18.56
N ALA A 5 -19.93 31.04 17.36
CA ALA A 5 -20.40 29.95 16.50
C ALA A 5 -20.26 28.62 17.24
N PRO A 6 -21.26 27.72 17.18
CA PRO A 6 -21.17 26.43 17.86
C PRO A 6 -19.95 25.68 17.34
N GLU A 7 -19.08 25.26 18.26
CA GLU A 7 -18.01 24.31 17.95
C GLU A 7 -18.67 23.11 17.27
N LEU A 8 -18.41 22.92 15.98
CA LEU A 8 -18.81 21.72 15.27
C LEU A 8 -18.23 20.54 16.04
N MET A 9 -19.08 19.73 16.66
CA MET A 9 -18.68 18.56 17.42
C MET A 9 -17.83 17.64 16.52
N ASP A 10 -16.71 17.14 17.06
CA ASP A 10 -15.74 16.29 16.36
C ASP A 10 -16.41 15.13 15.60
N ASP A 11 -17.49 14.57 16.16
CA ASP A 11 -18.29 13.50 15.56
C ASP A 11 -18.90 13.90 14.19
N VAL A 12 -19.40 15.14 14.08
CA VAL A 12 -20.02 15.67 12.86
C VAL A 12 -18.96 16.01 11.83
N VAL A 13 -17.83 16.57 12.28
CA VAL A 13 -16.67 16.83 11.41
C VAL A 13 -16.15 15.51 10.84
N GLU A 14 -16.00 14.50 11.68
CA GLU A 14 -15.59 13.17 11.27
C GLU A 14 -16.58 12.57 10.25
N GLU A 15 -17.89 12.66 10.46
CA GLU A 15 -18.86 12.20 9.45
C GLU A 15 -18.74 12.94 8.11
N ILE A 16 -18.46 14.24 8.13
CA ILE A 16 -18.25 15.05 6.92
C ILE A 16 -16.97 14.60 6.22
N LEU A 17 -15.87 14.45 6.97
CA LEU A 17 -14.58 14.00 6.45
C LEU A 17 -14.66 12.57 5.92
N LEU A 18 -15.43 11.69 6.56
CA LEU A 18 -15.69 10.32 6.10
C LEU A 18 -16.43 10.26 4.76
N ARG A 19 -17.17 11.31 4.42
CA ARG A 19 -17.88 11.42 3.14
C ARG A 19 -17.06 12.14 2.07
N LEU A 20 -15.85 12.62 2.39
CA LEU A 20 -14.99 13.24 1.39
C LEU A 20 -14.63 12.22 0.30
N PRO A 21 -14.57 12.67 -0.97
CA PRO A 21 -14.23 11.79 -2.07
C PRO A 21 -12.73 11.41 -2.02
N LEU A 22 -12.41 10.11 -2.11
CA LEU A 22 -11.03 9.60 -2.22
C LEU A 22 -10.42 9.78 -3.62
N ASP A 23 -11.26 10.09 -4.62
CA ASP A 23 -10.91 10.26 -6.02
C ASP A 23 -10.26 11.60 -6.37
N ASP A 24 -10.28 12.57 -5.44
CA ASP A 24 -9.58 13.86 -5.59
C ASP A 24 -8.72 14.15 -4.36
N PRO A 25 -7.38 13.99 -4.44
CA PRO A 25 -6.48 14.34 -3.33
C PRO A 25 -6.59 15.82 -2.95
N SER A 26 -7.09 16.67 -3.85
CA SER A 26 -7.37 18.08 -3.56
C SER A 26 -8.53 18.24 -2.57
N CYS A 27 -9.47 17.29 -2.44
CA CYS A 27 -10.55 17.37 -1.44
C CYS A 27 -10.00 17.19 -0.02
N ALA A 28 -9.18 16.17 0.21
CA ALA A 28 -8.51 15.96 1.49
C ALA A 28 -7.48 17.06 1.79
N ALA A 29 -6.76 17.55 0.78
CA ALA A 29 -5.83 18.67 0.93
C ALA A 29 -6.57 19.97 1.28
N ARG A 30 -7.69 20.26 0.60
CA ARG A 30 -8.56 21.40 0.91
C ARG A 30 -9.15 21.29 2.31
N ALA A 31 -9.62 20.11 2.70
CA ALA A 31 -10.12 19.84 4.04
C ALA A 31 -9.03 20.03 5.12
N SER A 32 -7.80 19.57 4.87
CA SER A 32 -6.62 19.78 5.72
C SER A 32 -6.15 21.24 5.81
N ALA A 33 -6.60 22.06 4.86
CA ALA A 33 -6.32 23.50 4.81
C ALA A 33 -7.41 24.35 5.50
N VAL A 34 -8.57 23.77 5.86
CA VAL A 34 -9.65 24.50 6.54
C VAL A 34 -9.23 24.98 7.92
N CYS A 35 -8.75 24.08 8.77
CA CYS A 35 -8.23 24.43 10.10
C CYS A 35 -7.27 23.36 10.64
N LYS A 36 -6.55 23.70 11.72
CA LYS A 36 -5.63 22.77 12.40
C LYS A 36 -6.35 21.51 12.89
N HIS A 37 -7.58 21.64 13.37
CA HIS A 37 -8.37 20.53 13.89
C HIS A 37 -8.72 19.50 12.80
N TRP A 38 -9.19 19.93 11.62
CA TRP A 38 -9.48 19.04 10.49
C TRP A 38 -8.22 18.33 9.98
N ARG A 39 -7.08 19.04 9.96
CA ARG A 39 -5.79 18.42 9.63
C ARG A 39 -5.39 17.34 10.63
N HIS A 40 -5.60 17.57 11.92
CA HIS A 40 -5.30 16.58 12.95
C HIS A 40 -6.19 15.33 12.82
N LEU A 41 -7.48 15.50 12.54
CA LEU A 41 -8.40 14.38 12.29
C LEU A 41 -8.00 13.58 11.03
N LEU A 42 -7.67 14.26 9.93
CA LEU A 42 -7.23 13.59 8.69
C LEU A 42 -5.88 12.87 8.84
N ALA A 43 -5.06 13.27 9.80
CA ALA A 43 -3.79 12.61 10.13
C ALA A 43 -3.93 11.56 11.26
N ASP A 44 -5.10 11.43 11.88
CA ASP A 44 -5.34 10.47 12.95
C ASP A 44 -5.43 9.04 12.40
N ALA A 45 -4.70 8.12 13.04
CA ALA A 45 -4.66 6.73 12.62
C ALA A 45 -5.99 6.00 12.86
N GLY A 46 -6.78 6.42 13.86
CA GLY A 46 -8.13 5.90 14.09
C GLY A 46 -9.09 6.30 12.98
N PHE A 47 -9.14 7.60 12.66
CA PHE A 47 -9.93 8.15 11.57
C PHE A 47 -9.54 7.53 10.23
N LEU A 48 -8.25 7.46 9.88
CA LEU A 48 -7.80 6.88 8.60
C LEU A 48 -8.20 5.41 8.45
N ARG A 49 -8.18 4.62 9.54
CA ARG A 49 -8.70 3.24 9.53
C ARG A 49 -10.20 3.21 9.23
N ARG A 50 -11.00 4.07 9.87
CA ARG A 50 -12.46 4.16 9.62
C ARG A 50 -12.78 4.67 8.22
N TYR A 51 -12.08 5.70 7.76
CA TYR A 51 -12.18 6.24 6.40
C TYR A 51 -11.88 5.18 5.35
N ARG A 52 -10.78 4.43 5.49
CA ARG A 52 -10.46 3.30 4.63
C ARG A 52 -11.54 2.22 4.67
N ALA A 53 -12.00 1.81 5.86
CA ALA A 53 -13.05 0.81 5.99
C ALA A 53 -14.38 1.23 5.33
N PHE A 54 -14.75 2.51 5.45
CA PHE A 54 -15.95 3.08 4.85
C PHE A 54 -15.90 3.04 3.32
N HIS A 55 -14.76 3.38 2.72
CA HIS A 55 -14.60 3.41 1.27
C HIS A 55 -14.23 2.05 0.64
N ARG A 56 -13.52 1.16 1.35
CA ARG A 56 -13.26 -0.23 0.92
C ARG A 56 -14.55 -1.00 0.62
N ARG A 57 -15.64 -0.73 1.35
CA ARG A 57 -16.96 -1.34 1.10
C ARG A 57 -17.60 -0.86 -0.21
N ARG A 58 -17.16 0.27 -0.76
CA ARG A 58 -17.88 1.02 -1.80
C ARG A 58 -17.23 0.93 -3.17
N ALA A 59 -15.91 0.72 -3.25
CA ALA A 59 -15.22 0.39 -4.48
C ALA A 59 -13.84 -0.25 -4.18
N PRO A 60 -13.28 -1.08 -5.07
CA PRO A 60 -11.92 -1.59 -4.96
C PRO A 60 -10.89 -0.51 -5.34
N PRO A 61 -9.66 -0.53 -4.78
CA PRO A 61 -8.60 0.39 -5.18
C PRO A 61 -8.39 0.33 -6.69
N ARG A 62 -8.27 1.47 -7.36
CA ARG A 62 -7.77 1.46 -8.73
C ARG A 62 -6.26 1.27 -8.72
N LEU A 63 -5.74 0.68 -9.77
CA LEU A 63 -4.32 0.39 -9.88
C LEU A 63 -3.66 1.40 -10.81
N GLY A 64 -2.67 2.12 -10.29
CA GLY A 64 -1.74 2.89 -11.11
C GLY A 64 -0.52 2.00 -11.42
N PHE A 65 -0.08 2.02 -12.67
CA PHE A 65 1.16 1.35 -13.08
C PHE A 65 2.14 2.44 -13.48
N ILE A 66 3.30 2.47 -12.82
CA ILE A 66 4.41 3.31 -13.25
C ILE A 66 5.48 2.39 -13.82
N TYR A 67 5.87 2.69 -15.06
CA TYR A 67 6.99 2.03 -15.71
C TYR A 67 8.24 2.83 -15.41
N ASP A 68 9.03 2.40 -14.43
CA ASP A 68 10.39 2.93 -14.25
C ASP A 68 11.40 1.89 -14.75
N ALA A 69 12.09 2.19 -15.85
CA ALA A 69 13.12 1.33 -16.41
C ALA A 69 14.41 1.29 -15.56
N GLY A 70 14.48 2.03 -14.44
CA GLY A 70 15.71 2.24 -13.68
C GLY A 70 15.91 1.43 -12.40
N SER A 71 14.85 0.98 -11.70
CA SER A 71 14.95 0.15 -10.48
C SER A 71 13.54 -0.12 -9.92
N PRO A 72 13.25 -1.31 -9.36
CA PRO A 72 11.94 -1.57 -8.76
C PRO A 72 11.77 -0.75 -7.47
N LEU A 73 10.96 0.32 -7.54
CA LEU A 73 10.59 1.15 -6.40
C LEU A 73 9.34 0.58 -5.69
N ALA A 74 9.38 -0.69 -5.30
CA ALA A 74 8.47 -1.28 -4.31
C ALA A 74 9.08 -1.26 -2.89
N ARG A 75 9.89 -0.23 -2.62
CA ARG A 75 10.80 -0.17 -1.47
C ARG A 75 10.48 0.95 -0.51
N VAL A 76 9.44 1.73 -0.80
CA VAL A 76 9.06 2.91 -0.03
C VAL A 76 7.70 2.71 0.58
N LEU A 77 7.61 2.90 1.90
CA LEU A 77 6.34 2.91 2.62
C LEU A 77 6.24 4.20 3.41
N ALA A 78 5.11 4.92 3.29
CA ALA A 78 4.80 6.05 4.15
C ALA A 78 3.79 5.61 5.21
N GLY A 79 4.05 5.90 6.48
CA GLY A 79 3.17 5.50 7.58
C GLY A 79 3.66 6.00 8.93
N ASP A 80 2.74 6.25 9.86
CA ASP A 80 3.03 6.70 11.23
C ASP A 80 3.95 7.95 11.31
N GLY A 81 3.79 8.87 10.35
CA GLY A 81 4.62 10.09 10.29
C GLY A 81 6.08 9.86 9.91
N ALA A 82 6.43 8.70 9.37
CA ALA A 82 7.74 8.37 8.86
C ALA A 82 7.67 7.83 7.43
N VAL A 83 8.80 7.85 6.73
CA VAL A 83 8.99 7.17 5.44
C VAL A 83 10.05 6.10 5.61
N TYR A 84 9.76 4.92 5.11
CA TYR A 84 10.60 3.74 5.20
C TYR A 84 11.15 3.39 3.82
N PHE A 85 12.45 3.08 3.73
CA PHE A 85 13.13 2.72 2.49
C PHE A 85 13.91 1.42 2.66
N LEU A 86 13.71 0.43 1.79
CA LEU A 86 14.63 -0.71 1.70
C LEU A 86 15.92 -0.26 1.00
N THR A 87 17.06 -0.42 1.66
CA THR A 87 18.40 -0.19 1.07
C THR A 87 18.68 -1.20 -0.03
N TRP A 88 19.53 -0.87 -1.02
CA TRP A 88 19.75 -1.65 -2.26
C TRP A 88 19.82 -3.17 -2.09
N HIS A 89 20.48 -3.65 -1.02
CA HIS A 89 20.67 -5.06 -0.72
C HIS A 89 19.54 -5.73 0.08
N GLY A 90 18.44 -5.03 0.38
CA GLY A 90 17.33 -5.55 1.21
C GLY A 90 17.69 -5.76 2.69
N ARG A 91 18.98 -5.69 3.07
CA ARG A 91 19.51 -5.97 4.41
C ARG A 91 19.11 -4.97 5.48
N ASN A 92 18.92 -3.72 5.08
CA ASN A 92 18.57 -2.63 5.99
C ASN A 92 17.34 -1.89 5.49
N ILE A 93 16.55 -1.42 6.45
CA ILE A 93 15.42 -0.53 6.25
C ILE A 93 15.77 0.81 6.88
N LEU A 94 15.77 1.88 6.09
CA LEU A 94 15.94 3.24 6.57
C LEU A 94 14.57 3.78 6.97
N ARG A 95 14.42 4.25 8.20
CA ARG A 95 13.25 4.97 8.68
C ARG A 95 13.61 6.45 8.84
N TYR A 96 12.97 7.30 8.05
CA TYR A 96 13.08 8.75 8.16
C TYR A 96 11.83 9.32 8.86
N ASP A 97 12.00 9.83 10.07
CA ASP A 97 10.94 10.46 10.86
C ASP A 97 10.68 11.87 10.33
N LEU A 98 9.50 12.11 9.73
CA LEU A 98 9.19 13.39 9.10
C LEU A 98 8.98 14.52 10.11
N ARG A 99 8.70 14.19 11.39
CA ARG A 99 8.47 15.19 12.44
C ARG A 99 9.77 15.61 13.09
N LYS A 100 10.65 14.64 13.36
CA LYS A 100 11.94 14.87 14.01
C LYS A 100 13.05 15.18 13.01
N LEU A 101 12.83 14.92 11.73
CA LEU A 101 13.85 14.96 10.67
C LEU A 101 15.05 14.08 11.01
N ASP A 102 14.76 12.91 11.59
CA ASP A 102 15.75 11.97 12.09
C ASP A 102 15.76 10.69 11.26
N LEU A 103 16.96 10.13 11.05
CA LEU A 103 17.18 8.94 10.23
C LEU A 103 17.65 7.80 11.12
N THR A 104 16.88 6.72 11.12
CA THR A 104 17.17 5.52 11.90
C THR A 104 17.29 4.31 10.98
N VAL A 105 18.15 3.36 11.35
CA VAL A 105 18.36 2.12 10.60
C VAL A 105 17.73 0.97 11.36
N ILE A 106 16.90 0.19 10.66
CA ILE A 106 16.28 -1.02 11.16
C ILE A 106 16.87 -2.18 10.36
N ALA A 107 17.42 -3.17 11.05
CA ALA A 107 17.90 -4.40 10.41
C ALA A 107 16.70 -5.17 9.83
N SER A 108 16.82 -5.68 8.62
CA SER A 108 15.83 -6.59 8.01
C SER A 108 15.95 -7.99 8.64
N PRO A 109 14.90 -8.84 8.64
CA PRO A 109 15.01 -10.25 9.05
C PRO A 109 16.10 -10.98 8.26
N GLU A 110 16.76 -11.99 8.85
CA GLU A 110 17.94 -12.69 8.30
C GLU A 110 17.82 -13.00 6.79
N ILE A 111 18.79 -12.50 6.01
CA ILE A 111 18.80 -12.56 4.55
C ILE A 111 19.88 -13.56 4.09
N ASP A 112 19.44 -14.57 3.35
CA ASP A 112 20.28 -15.32 2.43
C ASP A 112 20.28 -14.59 1.07
N ASP A 113 21.43 -14.54 0.43
CA ASP A 113 21.90 -13.40 -0.36
C ASP A 113 21.44 -13.29 -1.83
N ASP A 114 20.36 -13.98 -2.26
CA ASP A 114 20.12 -14.15 -3.71
C ASP A 114 18.87 -13.49 -4.32
N ASP A 115 18.06 -12.72 -3.57
CA ASP A 115 16.76 -12.25 -4.11
C ASP A 115 16.35 -10.82 -3.64
N PHE A 116 17.21 -9.81 -3.88
CA PHE A 116 16.96 -8.42 -3.44
C PHE A 116 15.67 -7.80 -4.02
N GLU A 117 15.20 -8.26 -5.17
CA GLU A 117 13.98 -7.79 -5.85
C GLU A 117 12.69 -8.35 -5.22
N ASN A 118 12.80 -9.31 -4.30
CA ASN A 118 11.68 -10.06 -3.74
C ASN A 118 11.26 -9.58 -2.34
N HIS A 119 11.52 -8.32 -2.02
CA HIS A 119 11.20 -7.71 -0.74
C HIS A 119 10.26 -6.52 -0.92
N LEU A 120 9.20 -6.48 -0.11
CA LEU A 120 8.15 -5.47 -0.20
C LEU A 120 7.82 -4.96 1.20
N LEU A 121 7.90 -3.64 1.40
CA LEU A 121 7.36 -3.01 2.61
C LEU A 121 5.83 -2.98 2.53
N MET A 122 5.19 -3.26 3.66
CA MET A 122 3.73 -3.25 3.77
C MET A 122 3.27 -2.69 5.12
N THR A 123 1.99 -2.36 5.22
CA THR A 123 1.36 -2.09 6.53
C THR A 123 0.68 -3.35 7.02
N THR A 124 0.91 -3.71 8.28
CA THR A 124 0.23 -4.84 8.90
C THR A 124 -1.19 -4.45 9.33
N GLU A 125 -2.05 -5.43 9.62
CA GLU A 125 -3.45 -5.19 10.00
C GLU A 125 -3.61 -4.29 11.24
N ASP A 126 -2.64 -4.35 12.16
CA ASP A 126 -2.57 -3.50 13.35
C ASP A 126 -2.08 -2.06 13.04
N GLY A 127 -1.81 -1.75 11.77
CA GLY A 127 -1.27 -0.46 11.31
C GLY A 127 0.23 -0.31 11.54
N GLY A 128 0.90 -1.37 12.00
CA GLY A 128 2.35 -1.42 12.17
C GLY A 128 3.11 -1.56 10.85
N MET A 129 4.44 -1.54 10.96
CA MET A 129 5.33 -1.81 9.84
C MET A 129 5.43 -3.31 9.59
N GLY A 130 5.28 -3.71 8.34
CA GLY A 130 5.46 -5.07 7.88
C GLY A 130 6.44 -5.20 6.73
N LEU A 131 6.89 -6.42 6.52
CA LEU A 131 7.74 -6.81 5.41
C LEU A 131 7.20 -8.11 4.81
N ALA A 132 6.99 -8.12 3.50
CA ALA A 132 6.73 -9.33 2.73
C ALA A 132 8.01 -9.72 1.98
N ARG A 133 8.35 -11.00 2.04
CA ARG A 133 9.53 -11.58 1.37
C ARG A 133 9.11 -12.79 0.58
N LEU A 134 9.49 -12.85 -0.68
CA LEU A 134 9.37 -14.04 -1.51
C LEU A 134 10.69 -14.80 -1.49
N VAL A 135 10.65 -16.04 -1.02
CA VAL A 135 11.82 -16.92 -0.85
C VAL A 135 11.79 -18.01 -1.91
N SER A 136 12.87 -18.11 -2.68
CA SER A 136 13.08 -19.11 -3.72
C SER A 136 11.97 -19.16 -4.77
N GLY A 137 11.17 -18.11 -4.92
CA GLY A 137 10.01 -18.09 -5.82
C GLY A 137 8.78 -18.87 -5.36
N HIS A 138 8.82 -19.56 -4.20
CA HIS A 138 7.73 -20.44 -3.78
C HIS A 138 7.07 -20.02 -2.47
N SER A 139 7.81 -19.36 -1.57
CA SER A 139 7.31 -19.06 -0.22
C SER A 139 7.20 -17.57 0.03
N LEU A 140 5.98 -17.07 0.19
CA LEU A 140 5.71 -15.70 0.62
C LEU A 140 5.66 -15.64 2.14
N GLN A 141 6.69 -15.06 2.74
CA GLN A 141 6.82 -14.87 4.18
C GLN A 141 6.41 -13.45 4.57
N LEU A 142 5.52 -13.34 5.55
CA LEU A 142 5.01 -12.08 6.07
C LEU A 142 5.55 -11.83 7.47
N TRP A 143 6.12 -10.66 7.69
CA TRP A 143 6.77 -10.25 8.94
C TRP A 143 6.18 -8.94 9.46
N SER A 144 6.25 -8.75 10.77
CA SER A 144 5.79 -7.54 11.46
C SER A 144 6.84 -7.04 12.44
N TRP A 145 7.06 -5.74 12.45
CA TRP A 145 7.94 -5.08 13.40
C TRP A 145 7.17 -4.74 14.67
N LYS A 146 7.49 -5.45 15.77
CA LYS A 146 6.76 -5.33 17.04
C LYS A 146 7.67 -4.97 18.20
N PRO A 147 7.20 -4.20 19.19
CA PRO A 147 7.92 -4.01 20.44
C PRO A 147 7.93 -5.33 21.24
N VAL A 148 9.11 -5.81 21.60
CA VAL A 148 9.34 -7.02 22.40
C VAL A 148 10.09 -6.62 23.68
N SER A 149 9.34 -6.46 24.78
CA SER A 149 9.77 -6.22 26.18
C SER A 149 10.74 -5.05 26.44
N ALA A 150 11.88 -4.99 25.76
CA ALA A 150 12.93 -3.97 25.91
C ALA A 150 13.44 -3.40 24.56
N ALA A 151 13.10 -4.01 23.43
CA ALA A 151 13.50 -3.55 22.08
C ALA A 151 12.45 -3.95 21.04
N ALA A 152 12.43 -3.29 19.88
CA ALA A 152 11.60 -3.75 18.78
C ALA A 152 12.32 -4.82 17.95
N ALA A 153 11.57 -5.83 17.49
CA ALA A 153 12.09 -6.97 16.75
C ALA A 153 11.10 -7.43 15.68
N TRP A 154 11.62 -8.13 14.68
CA TRP A 154 10.80 -8.78 13.66
C TRP A 154 10.17 -10.06 14.19
N VAL A 155 8.87 -10.21 13.96
CA VAL A 155 8.11 -11.41 14.26
C VAL A 155 7.48 -11.92 12.97
N GLN A 156 7.73 -13.18 12.63
CA GLN A 156 7.11 -13.81 11.48
C GLN A 156 5.63 -14.03 11.77
N LEU A 157 4.75 -13.44 10.96
CA LEU A 157 3.31 -13.54 11.11
C LEU A 157 2.77 -14.79 10.44
N ARG A 158 3.18 -15.02 9.19
CA ARG A 158 2.60 -16.05 8.33
C ARG A 158 3.56 -16.44 7.21
N VAL A 159 3.44 -17.68 6.77
CA VAL A 159 4.08 -18.21 5.57
C VAL A 159 2.99 -18.70 4.63
N ILE A 160 3.07 -18.31 3.37
CA ILE A 160 2.14 -18.68 2.30
C ILE A 160 2.94 -19.43 1.24
N ASP A 161 2.47 -20.62 0.89
CA ASP A 161 2.99 -21.38 -0.25
C ASP A 161 2.32 -20.85 -1.53
N LEU A 162 3.10 -20.21 -2.38
CA LEU A 162 2.60 -19.61 -3.62
C LEU A 162 2.26 -20.66 -4.68
N ASP A 163 2.86 -21.85 -4.63
CA ASP A 163 2.56 -22.93 -5.59
C ASP A 163 1.12 -23.42 -5.43
N LEU A 164 0.52 -23.22 -4.25
CA LEU A 164 -0.88 -23.53 -3.96
C LEU A 164 -1.84 -22.38 -4.28
N VAL A 165 -1.32 -21.17 -4.50
CA VAL A 165 -2.12 -19.94 -4.64
C VAL A 165 -2.15 -19.48 -6.09
N ILE A 166 -1.00 -19.47 -6.74
CA ILE A 166 -0.82 -19.01 -8.12
C ILE A 166 -1.17 -20.16 -9.08
N PRO A 167 -2.10 -19.98 -10.02
CA PRO A 167 -2.49 -21.05 -10.94
C PRO A 167 -1.36 -21.40 -11.92
N GLY A 168 -0.96 -22.67 -12.00
CA GLY A 168 -0.08 -23.21 -13.05
C GLY A 168 1.42 -23.06 -12.80
N ASP A 169 2.24 -23.51 -13.77
CA ASP A 169 3.71 -23.59 -13.67
C ASP A 169 4.42 -22.22 -13.86
N ALA A 170 4.04 -21.21 -13.06
CA ALA A 170 4.67 -19.90 -13.12
C ALA A 170 6.17 -20.01 -12.85
N MET A 171 7.00 -19.59 -13.80
CA MET A 171 8.44 -19.84 -13.72
C MET A 171 9.16 -18.90 -12.75
N ARG A 172 8.64 -17.67 -12.55
CA ARG A 172 9.30 -16.59 -11.78
C ARG A 172 8.29 -15.58 -11.25
N PRO A 173 7.75 -15.76 -10.03
CA PRO A 173 6.99 -14.72 -9.37
C PRO A 173 7.92 -13.62 -8.83
N ARG A 174 7.50 -12.34 -8.90
CA ARG A 174 8.16 -11.24 -8.17
C ARG A 174 7.13 -10.33 -7.50
N LEU A 175 7.53 -9.71 -6.39
CA LEU A 175 6.67 -8.78 -5.67
C LEU A 175 6.73 -7.40 -6.34
N LEU A 176 5.59 -6.87 -6.76
CA LEU A 176 5.51 -5.59 -7.46
C LEU A 176 5.04 -4.43 -6.59
N GLY A 177 4.27 -4.70 -5.54
CA GLY A 177 3.72 -3.62 -4.71
C GLY A 177 2.69 -4.10 -3.69
N PHE A 178 2.42 -3.24 -2.71
CA PHE A 178 1.40 -3.43 -1.68
C PHE A 178 0.41 -2.27 -1.75
N ALA A 179 -0.89 -2.56 -1.75
CA ALA A 179 -1.92 -1.54 -1.63
C ALA A 179 -2.04 -1.08 -0.19
N GLU A 180 -1.46 0.08 0.12
CA GLU A 180 -1.46 0.64 1.47
C GLU A 180 -2.88 0.71 2.03
N GLY A 181 -3.08 0.17 3.24
CA GLY A 181 -4.40 0.15 3.82
C GLY A 181 -5.39 -0.71 3.04
N THR A 182 -4.93 -1.77 2.36
CA THR A 182 -5.69 -2.98 2.05
C THR A 182 -4.95 -4.20 2.57
N ASP A 183 -5.34 -5.37 2.06
CA ASP A 183 -4.68 -6.64 2.30
C ASP A 183 -4.22 -7.26 0.96
N MET A 184 -3.93 -6.40 -0.02
CA MET A 184 -3.66 -6.80 -1.40
C MET A 184 -2.18 -6.60 -1.75
N VAL A 185 -1.53 -7.69 -2.15
CA VAL A 185 -0.18 -7.69 -2.72
C VAL A 185 -0.28 -7.94 -4.22
N PHE A 186 0.56 -7.24 -5.00
CA PHE A 186 0.69 -7.44 -6.43
C PHE A 186 1.93 -8.25 -6.74
N VAL A 187 1.76 -9.25 -7.58
CA VAL A 187 2.81 -10.19 -8.00
C VAL A 187 2.78 -10.27 -9.52
N ASP A 188 3.91 -10.15 -10.19
CA ASP A 188 4.01 -10.59 -11.59
C ASP A 188 4.50 -12.02 -11.65
N THR A 189 4.02 -12.74 -12.65
CA THR A 189 4.39 -14.12 -12.95
C THR A 189 4.66 -14.21 -14.43
N THR A 190 5.63 -15.03 -14.82
CA THR A 190 5.94 -15.26 -16.24
C THR A 190 5.43 -16.63 -16.66
N TYR A 191 4.52 -16.66 -17.63
CA TYR A 191 4.00 -17.88 -18.27
C TYR A 191 4.30 -17.84 -19.76
N ASP A 192 5.00 -18.85 -20.30
CA ASP A 192 5.30 -18.96 -21.74
C ASP A 192 5.89 -17.66 -22.36
N GLY A 193 6.67 -16.91 -21.56
CA GLY A 193 7.28 -15.64 -21.95
C GLY A 193 6.41 -14.39 -21.78
N ALA A 194 5.14 -14.53 -21.42
CA ALA A 194 4.23 -13.42 -21.11
C ALA A 194 4.21 -13.11 -19.60
N GLN A 195 4.40 -11.83 -19.24
CA GLN A 195 4.27 -11.37 -17.86
C GLN A 195 2.81 -11.05 -17.53
N VAL A 196 2.29 -11.67 -16.46
CA VAL A 196 0.93 -11.49 -15.97
C VAL A 196 0.99 -10.93 -14.56
N VAL A 197 0.33 -9.79 -14.35
CA VAL A 197 0.20 -9.18 -13.02
C VAL A 197 -1.06 -9.71 -12.36
N GLN A 198 -0.89 -10.25 -11.16
CA GLN A 198 -1.93 -10.80 -10.32
C GLN A 198 -1.97 -10.01 -9.01
N GLN A 199 -3.18 -9.86 -8.46
CA GLN A 199 -3.36 -9.43 -7.08
C GLN A 199 -3.72 -10.63 -6.21
N ILE A 200 -3.14 -10.67 -5.02
CA ILE A 200 -3.38 -11.68 -4.00
C ILE A 200 -3.94 -10.97 -2.77
N GLU A 201 -5.15 -11.33 -2.35
CA GLU A 201 -5.70 -10.93 -1.06
C GLU A 201 -5.12 -11.86 0.02
N LEU A 202 -4.28 -11.35 0.93
CA LEU A 202 -3.48 -12.21 1.82
C LEU A 202 -4.36 -13.00 2.81
N SER A 203 -5.45 -12.43 3.29
CA SER A 203 -6.39 -13.03 4.23
C SER A 203 -7.15 -14.21 3.63
N THR A 204 -7.62 -14.08 2.40
CA THR A 204 -8.43 -15.12 1.71
C THR A 204 -7.61 -16.00 0.77
N LEU A 205 -6.38 -15.58 0.45
CA LEU A 205 -5.54 -16.13 -0.63
C LEU A 205 -6.22 -16.12 -2.00
N LYS A 206 -7.25 -15.29 -2.18
CA LYS A 206 -7.92 -15.16 -3.47
C LYS A 206 -7.00 -14.44 -4.46
N VAL A 207 -6.73 -15.11 -5.58
CA VAL A 207 -5.98 -14.53 -6.70
C VAL A 207 -6.93 -13.94 -7.72
N THR A 208 -6.61 -12.75 -8.21
CA THR A 208 -7.30 -12.14 -9.34
C THR A 208 -6.26 -11.64 -10.33
N LYS A 209 -6.43 -12.00 -11.60
CA LYS A 209 -5.61 -11.46 -12.69
C LYS A 209 -5.98 -10.00 -12.94
N VAL A 210 -4.98 -9.13 -13.05
CA VAL A 210 -5.18 -7.68 -13.19
C VAL A 210 -4.71 -7.17 -14.55
N LEU A 211 -3.54 -7.62 -15.03
CA LEU A 211 -3.02 -7.25 -16.34
C LEU A 211 -2.35 -8.42 -17.05
N ASP A 212 -2.40 -8.36 -18.38
CA ASP A 212 -1.60 -9.13 -19.31
C ASP A 212 -0.46 -8.28 -19.89
N GLU A 213 0.64 -8.94 -20.24
CA GLU A 213 1.78 -8.39 -21.00
C GLU A 213 2.35 -7.09 -20.39
N CYS A 214 2.49 -7.05 -19.06
CA CYS A 214 2.97 -5.88 -18.35
C CYS A 214 4.43 -6.04 -17.95
N TYR A 215 5.31 -5.22 -18.53
CA TYR A 215 6.73 -5.12 -18.17
C TYR A 215 6.99 -4.12 -17.04
N ALA A 216 6.02 -3.94 -16.14
CA ALA A 216 6.16 -2.97 -15.05
C ALA A 216 7.23 -3.45 -14.05
N SER A 217 8.11 -2.54 -13.65
CA SER A 217 9.08 -2.76 -12.58
C SER A 217 8.49 -2.58 -11.19
N CYS A 218 7.34 -1.91 -11.07
CA CYS A 218 6.60 -1.76 -9.83
C CYS A 218 5.13 -1.48 -10.11
N VAL A 219 4.28 -1.78 -9.12
CA VAL A 219 2.88 -1.40 -9.12
C VAL A 219 2.69 -0.44 -7.96
N LEU A 220 2.22 0.77 -8.26
CA LEU A 220 1.82 1.74 -7.25
C LEU A 220 0.30 1.75 -7.19
N PRO A 221 -0.30 0.88 -6.35
CA PRO A 221 -1.73 0.87 -6.14
C PRO A 221 -2.19 2.18 -5.49
N TYR A 222 -2.58 3.14 -6.32
CA TYR A 222 -3.19 4.38 -5.87
C TYR A 222 -4.70 4.17 -5.69
N MET A 223 -5.21 4.29 -4.46
CA MET A 223 -6.65 4.34 -4.20
C MET A 223 -7.31 5.60 -4.81
N SER A 224 -7.50 5.64 -6.13
CA SER A 224 -8.57 6.42 -6.76
C SER A 224 -9.79 5.50 -6.92
N PHE A 225 -11.00 6.01 -6.72
CA PHE A 225 -12.22 5.28 -7.08
C PHE A 225 -12.85 5.94 -8.30
N PHE A 226 -13.51 5.15 -9.16
CA PHE A 226 -14.23 5.69 -10.32
C PHE A 226 -15.69 5.99 -10.00
N LEU A 227 -16.20 6.99 -10.71
CA LEU A 227 -17.61 7.38 -10.78
C LEU A 227 -18.46 6.27 -11.43
N PRO A 228 -19.71 6.02 -10.98
CA PRO A 228 -20.73 5.55 -11.90
C PRO A 228 -21.00 6.68 -12.89
N GLY A 229 -20.41 6.57 -14.08
CA GLY A 229 -20.73 7.47 -15.18
C GLY A 229 -22.21 7.38 -15.51
N ARG A 230 -22.92 8.51 -15.42
CA ARG A 230 -24.20 8.68 -16.12
C ARG A 230 -23.96 8.29 -17.59
N GLN A 231 -24.69 7.29 -18.08
CA GLN A 231 -24.80 7.08 -19.52
C GLN A 231 -25.24 8.39 -20.17
N LYS A 232 -24.38 8.94 -21.03
CA LYS A 232 -24.73 9.47 -22.35
C LYS A 232 -23.45 9.84 -23.12
N GLY A 233 -23.08 8.94 -24.04
CA GLY A 233 -22.33 9.28 -25.26
C GLY A 233 -20.80 9.26 -25.19
N LYS A 234 -20.22 8.28 -25.90
CA LYS A 234 -18.84 8.20 -26.45
C LYS A 234 -17.65 8.14 -25.48
N LEU A 235 -16.90 7.03 -25.59
CA LEU A 235 -15.53 6.82 -25.08
C LEU A 235 -14.52 7.83 -25.67
N PRO A 236 -13.46 8.19 -24.92
CA PRO A 236 -12.16 8.49 -25.51
C PRO A 236 -11.02 7.61 -24.94
N PRO A 237 -9.84 7.62 -25.60
CA PRO A 237 -8.91 6.49 -25.66
C PRO A 237 -7.74 6.56 -24.66
N SER A 238 -7.09 5.40 -24.53
CA SER A 238 -5.69 5.07 -24.20
C SER A 238 -4.79 6.07 -23.46
N ALA A 239 -4.14 5.53 -22.42
CA ALA A 239 -2.77 5.79 -21.94
C ALA A 239 -2.33 7.25 -21.72
N ILE A 240 -1.96 7.55 -20.47
CA ILE A 240 -1.13 8.73 -20.17
C ILE A 240 0.28 8.24 -19.87
N THR A 241 1.17 8.58 -20.80
CA THR A 241 2.63 8.65 -20.65
C THR A 241 2.98 9.86 -19.79
N LEU A 242 3.81 9.67 -18.76
CA LEU A 242 4.74 10.67 -18.25
C LEU A 242 6.08 9.97 -18.01
#